data_AF-A0A2S9BSU9-F1
#
_entry.id   AF-A0A2S9BSU9-F1
#
_cell.length_a   1.000
_cell.length_b   1.000
_cell.length_c   1.000
_cell.angle_alpha   90.00
_cell.angle_beta   90.00
_cell.angle_gamma   90.00
#
_symmetry.space_group_name_H-M   'P 1'
#
loop_
_entity.id
_entity.type
_entity.pdbx_description
1 polymer ?
#
loop_
_entity_poly.entity_id
_entity_poly.type
_entity_poly.pdbx_seq_one_letter_code
_entity_poly.pdbx_strand_id
1 'polypeptide(L)'
;MISRFDDLFIPDGDEARRWAEDELANPRYADAKPTWFDLVARDIGRFLADLFSSENGANIGPSALIIVTVFIVAALIAALVIWGRPRSSRAVRRARGDLLGESDDRTAAQLRSDSERSARAGDWNTATILRYRAIARSLLERDLIDPAPGATAQSIARDAAAVFADEAPALRRAAVAFDDVRYLGRPATEEIYQDLAATDERLRTRRLEAVPA
;
A
#
# COMPACT_ATOMS: atom_id res chain seq x y z
N MET A 1 -30.36 -64.37 28.82
CA MET A 1 -29.86 -65.20 27.70
C MET A 1 -29.02 -64.28 26.83
N ILE A 2 -27.69 -64.39 26.94
CA ILE A 2 -26.70 -63.52 26.29
C ILE A 2 -26.61 -63.94 24.82
N SER A 3 -27.10 -63.10 23.90
CA SER A 3 -26.94 -63.33 22.46
C SER A 3 -25.60 -62.76 22.03
N ARG A 4 -24.82 -63.60 21.35
CA ARG A 4 -23.42 -63.40 20.95
C ARG A 4 -23.25 -62.20 20.01
N PHE A 5 -22.16 -61.48 20.19
CA PHE A 5 -21.64 -60.47 19.26
C PHE A 5 -21.02 -61.15 18.02
N ASP A 6 -21.81 -61.90 17.25
CA ASP A 6 -21.33 -62.70 16.11
C ASP A 6 -21.36 -61.93 14.76
N ASP A 7 -21.14 -60.61 14.75
CA ASP A 7 -21.03 -59.89 13.46
C ASP A 7 -20.03 -58.72 13.49
N LEU A 8 -18.90 -58.91 14.17
CA LEU A 8 -17.69 -58.17 13.83
C LEU A 8 -17.08 -58.83 12.60
N PHE A 9 -17.46 -58.32 11.43
CA PHE A 9 -16.85 -58.68 10.15
C PHE A 9 -15.36 -58.31 10.19
N ILE A 10 -14.50 -59.28 10.49
CA ILE A 10 -13.04 -59.15 10.41
C ILE A 10 -12.64 -59.76 9.06
N PRO A 11 -12.29 -58.94 8.05
CA PRO A 11 -11.91 -59.44 6.73
C PRO A 11 -10.68 -60.36 6.83
N ASP A 12 -10.61 -61.36 5.95
CA ASP A 12 -9.45 -62.23 5.86
C ASP A 12 -8.18 -61.42 5.44
N GLY A 13 -6.98 -61.98 5.65
CA GLY A 13 -5.73 -61.25 5.37
C GLY A 13 -5.53 -60.84 3.91
N ASP A 14 -6.14 -61.53 2.97
CA ASP A 14 -6.07 -61.23 1.53
C ASP A 14 -7.12 -60.19 1.12
N GLU A 15 -8.27 -60.18 1.78
CA GLU A 15 -9.33 -59.19 1.66
C GLU A 15 -8.93 -57.86 2.30
N ALA A 16 -8.32 -57.89 3.49
CA ALA A 16 -7.75 -56.72 4.15
C ALA A 16 -6.62 -56.08 3.33
N ARG A 17 -5.79 -56.91 2.67
CA ARG A 17 -4.73 -56.43 1.76
C ARG A 17 -5.30 -55.76 0.52
N ARG A 18 -6.30 -56.37 -0.13
CA ARG A 18 -6.97 -55.76 -1.30
C ARG A 18 -7.66 -54.45 -0.93
N TRP A 19 -8.32 -54.39 0.22
CA TRP A 19 -8.93 -53.15 0.71
C TRP A 19 -7.89 -52.08 1.04
N ALA A 20 -6.74 -52.45 1.59
CA ALA A 20 -5.63 -51.51 1.80
C ALA A 20 -5.04 -51.01 0.48
N GLU A 21 -4.92 -51.88 -0.53
CA GLU A 21 -4.46 -51.51 -1.88
C GLU A 21 -5.46 -50.58 -2.59
N ASP A 22 -6.76 -50.86 -2.52
CA ASP A 22 -7.82 -50.01 -3.08
C ASP A 22 -7.91 -48.64 -2.37
N GLU A 23 -7.74 -48.59 -1.05
CA GLU A 23 -7.73 -47.32 -0.29
C GLU A 23 -6.46 -46.50 -0.56
N LEU A 24 -5.30 -47.15 -0.73
CA LEU A 24 -4.04 -46.47 -1.10
C LEU A 24 -4.02 -46.03 -2.57
N ALA A 25 -4.82 -46.67 -3.44
CA ALA A 25 -5.03 -46.24 -4.83
C ALA A 25 -5.96 -45.02 -4.94
N ASN A 26 -6.60 -44.60 -3.85
CA ASN A 26 -7.57 -43.51 -3.84
C ASN A 26 -6.86 -42.14 -4.03
N PRO A 27 -7.04 -41.44 -5.17
CA PRO A 27 -6.30 -40.22 -5.49
C PRO A 27 -6.65 -39.02 -4.60
N ARG A 28 -7.64 -39.17 -3.69
CA ARG A 28 -8.04 -38.13 -2.73
C ARG A 28 -6.94 -37.76 -1.73
N TYR A 29 -5.90 -38.60 -1.58
CA TYR A 29 -4.72 -38.33 -0.76
C TYR A 29 -3.44 -38.09 -1.55
N ALA A 30 -3.49 -38.05 -2.89
CA ALA A 30 -2.30 -38.02 -3.73
C ALA A 30 -1.81 -36.60 -4.14
N ASP A 31 -2.44 -35.52 -3.69
CA ASP A 31 -2.05 -34.17 -4.13
C ASP A 31 -2.09 -33.15 -3.00
N ALA A 32 -1.14 -33.25 -2.06
CA ALA A 32 -0.54 -32.04 -1.51
C ALA A 32 0.64 -31.66 -2.41
N LYS A 33 0.34 -31.16 -3.62
CA LYS A 33 1.38 -30.61 -4.48
C LYS A 33 2.07 -29.51 -3.67
N PRO A 34 3.40 -29.58 -3.47
CA PRO A 34 4.09 -28.55 -2.72
C PRO A 34 3.77 -27.22 -3.40
N THR A 35 3.30 -26.26 -2.60
CA THR A 35 3.08 -24.93 -3.13
C THR A 35 4.41 -24.37 -3.62
N TRP A 36 4.38 -23.39 -4.52
CA TRP A 36 5.61 -22.70 -4.95
C TRP A 36 6.40 -22.16 -3.73
N PHE A 37 5.68 -21.83 -2.66
CA PHE A 37 6.27 -21.42 -1.38
C PHE A 37 6.94 -22.58 -0.66
N ASP A 38 6.35 -23.77 -0.62
CA ASP A 38 6.96 -24.97 0.00
C ASP A 38 8.24 -25.40 -0.72
N LEU A 39 8.28 -25.26 -2.05
CA LEU A 39 9.49 -25.54 -2.84
C LEU A 39 10.61 -24.55 -2.50
N VAL A 40 10.29 -23.25 -2.45
CA VAL A 40 11.25 -22.20 -2.08
C VAL A 40 11.72 -22.36 -0.63
N ALA A 41 10.82 -22.63 0.31
CA ALA A 41 11.15 -22.83 1.72
C ALA A 41 12.04 -24.07 1.93
N ARG A 42 11.78 -25.14 1.19
CA ARG A 42 12.61 -26.35 1.20
C ARG A 42 14.01 -26.09 0.67
N ASP A 43 14.14 -25.33 -0.41
CA ASP A 43 15.44 -25.01 -1.00
C ASP A 43 16.26 -24.05 -0.13
N ILE A 44 15.61 -23.06 0.50
CA ILE A 44 16.25 -22.18 1.48
C ILE A 44 16.70 -22.97 2.72
N GLY A 45 15.86 -23.87 3.23
CA GLY A 45 16.18 -24.69 4.39
C GLY A 45 17.38 -25.62 4.15
N ARG A 46 17.45 -26.24 2.97
CA ARG A 46 18.58 -27.09 2.57
C ARG A 46 19.88 -26.30 2.46
N PHE A 47 19.82 -25.12 1.85
CA PHE A 47 20.95 -24.20 1.75
C PHE A 47 21.48 -23.76 3.13
N LEU A 48 20.57 -23.43 4.07
CA LEU A 48 20.97 -23.07 5.44
C LEU A 48 21.59 -24.27 6.17
N ALA A 49 21.00 -25.46 6.03
CA ALA A 49 21.55 -26.68 6.63
C ALA A 49 22.97 -26.99 6.13
N ASP A 50 23.21 -26.84 4.82
CA ASP A 50 24.53 -27.03 4.20
C ASP A 50 25.53 -25.95 4.61
N LEU A 51 25.06 -24.72 4.89
CA LEU A 51 25.89 -23.62 5.37
C LEU A 51 26.33 -23.80 6.83
N PHE A 52 25.48 -24.42 7.65
CA PHE A 52 25.73 -24.67 9.07
C PHE A 52 26.23 -26.10 9.36
N SER A 53 26.36 -26.96 8.34
CA SER A 53 26.91 -28.30 8.51
C SER A 53 28.41 -28.24 8.78
N SER A 54 28.84 -28.95 9.81
CA SER A 54 30.22 -28.93 10.32
C SER A 54 31.24 -29.54 9.36
N GLU A 55 30.81 -30.26 8.32
CA GLU A 55 31.67 -30.80 7.25
C GLU A 55 32.24 -29.69 6.34
N ASN A 56 31.55 -28.56 6.20
CA ASN A 56 32.03 -27.41 5.43
C ASN A 56 32.81 -26.38 6.28
N GLY A 57 32.87 -26.58 7.60
CA GLY A 57 33.52 -25.66 8.55
C GLY A 57 35.04 -25.51 8.38
N ALA A 58 35.69 -26.46 7.72
CA ALA A 58 37.14 -26.42 7.47
C ALA A 58 37.54 -25.65 6.19
N ASN A 59 36.58 -25.32 5.32
CA ASN A 59 36.79 -24.58 4.07
C ASN A 59 35.89 -23.34 4.00
N ILE A 60 35.72 -22.61 5.11
CA ILE A 60 35.11 -21.28 5.10
C ILE A 60 36.12 -20.29 4.50
N GLY A 61 36.37 -20.46 3.20
CA GLY A 61 37.16 -19.57 2.39
C GLY A 61 36.35 -18.33 1.95
N PRO A 62 36.92 -17.51 1.05
CA PRO A 62 36.30 -16.29 0.52
C PRO A 62 34.87 -16.45 -0.02
N SER A 63 34.45 -17.67 -0.35
CA SER A 63 33.12 -18.02 -0.86
C SER A 63 31.98 -17.73 0.12
N ALA A 64 32.16 -17.97 1.43
CA ALA A 64 31.12 -17.68 2.43
C ALA A 64 30.90 -16.17 2.59
N LEU A 65 31.99 -15.38 2.53
CA LEU A 65 31.91 -13.92 2.53
C LEU A 65 31.21 -13.39 1.28
N ILE A 66 31.53 -13.94 0.09
CA ILE A 66 30.86 -13.57 -1.18
C ILE A 66 29.35 -13.81 -1.09
N ILE A 67 28.93 -14.96 -0.55
CA ILE A 67 27.50 -15.30 -0.39
C ILE A 67 26.81 -14.30 0.55
N VAL A 68 27.38 -14.01 1.72
CA VAL A 68 26.83 -13.02 2.65
C VAL A 68 26.74 -11.63 2.02
N THR A 69 27.78 -11.21 1.28
CA THR A 69 27.77 -9.95 0.55
C THR A 69 26.66 -9.90 -0.50
N VAL A 70 26.47 -10.97 -1.28
CA VAL A 70 25.39 -11.05 -2.28
C VAL A 70 24.01 -10.94 -1.61
N PHE A 71 23.81 -11.57 -0.46
CA PHE A 71 22.56 -11.45 0.29
C PHE A 71 22.32 -10.04 0.83
N ILE A 72 23.34 -9.38 1.36
CA ILE A 72 23.23 -7.98 1.81
C ILE A 72 22.91 -7.08 0.63
N VAL A 73 23.60 -7.24 -0.50
CA VAL A 73 23.33 -6.47 -1.73
C VAL A 73 21.93 -6.74 -2.25
N ALA A 74 21.47 -7.99 -2.28
CA ALA A 74 20.11 -8.34 -2.68
C ALA A 74 19.06 -7.75 -1.72
N ALA A 75 19.30 -7.76 -0.41
CA ALA A 75 18.43 -7.14 0.59
C ALA A 75 18.39 -5.62 0.44
N LEU A 76 19.54 -4.98 0.15
CA LEU A 76 19.62 -3.54 -0.13
C LEU A 76 18.90 -3.19 -1.44
N ILE A 77 19.06 -3.98 -2.50
CA ILE A 77 18.34 -3.81 -3.77
C ILE A 77 16.84 -4.03 -3.53
N ALA A 78 16.43 -5.05 -2.78
CA ALA A 78 15.03 -5.29 -2.46
C ALA A 78 14.45 -4.13 -1.64
N ALA A 79 15.17 -3.65 -0.62
CA ALA A 79 14.80 -2.47 0.14
C ALA A 79 14.69 -1.24 -0.77
N LEU A 80 15.65 -1.03 -1.68
CA LEU A 80 15.62 0.06 -2.66
C LEU A 80 14.50 -0.11 -3.71
N VAL A 81 14.11 -1.32 -4.09
CA VAL A 81 13.00 -1.56 -5.02
C VAL A 81 11.64 -1.42 -4.32
N ILE A 82 11.55 -1.77 -3.04
CA ILE A 82 10.35 -1.62 -2.20
C ILE A 82 10.17 -0.14 -1.83
N TRP A 83 11.26 0.55 -1.48
CA TRP A 83 11.26 1.91 -0.93
C TRP A 83 11.56 3.00 -1.97
N GLY A 84 12.47 2.73 -2.90
CA GLY A 84 12.97 3.66 -3.92
C GLY A 84 12.37 3.47 -5.31
N ARG A 85 11.35 2.62 -5.50
CA ARG A 85 10.60 2.63 -6.75
C ARG A 85 9.87 3.98 -6.88
N PRO A 86 10.14 4.79 -7.92
CA PRO A 86 9.23 5.87 -8.27
C PRO A 86 7.93 5.19 -8.68
N ARG A 87 6.87 5.39 -7.91
CA ARG A 87 5.53 4.82 -8.10
C ARG A 87 4.81 5.38 -9.35
N SER A 88 5.58 5.94 -10.28
CA SER A 88 5.15 6.49 -11.55
C SER A 88 4.62 5.39 -12.45
N SER A 89 3.33 5.47 -12.76
CA SER A 89 2.60 4.96 -13.95
C SER A 89 1.28 4.26 -13.65
N ARG A 90 1.01 3.87 -12.39
CA ARG A 90 -0.31 3.32 -12.02
C ARG A 90 -1.27 4.38 -11.47
N ALA A 91 -0.75 5.43 -10.84
CA ALA A 91 -1.57 6.53 -10.30
C ALA A 91 -2.29 7.33 -11.41
N VAL A 92 -1.62 7.66 -12.52
CA VAL A 92 -2.21 8.43 -13.64
C VAL A 92 -3.42 7.72 -14.28
N ARG A 93 -3.44 6.37 -14.27
CA ARG A 93 -4.61 5.60 -14.76
C ARG A 93 -5.72 5.45 -13.71
N ARG A 94 -5.42 5.62 -12.42
CA ARG A 94 -6.41 5.65 -11.33
C ARG A 94 -6.91 7.05 -10.97
N ALA A 95 -6.25 8.11 -11.43
CA ALA A 95 -6.56 9.52 -11.13
C ALA A 95 -7.88 10.06 -11.73
N ARG A 96 -8.79 9.18 -12.19
CA ARG A 96 -10.21 9.50 -12.42
C ARG A 96 -11.10 8.94 -11.30
N GLY A 97 -10.51 8.72 -10.12
CA GLY A 97 -11.17 8.17 -8.94
C GLY A 97 -11.56 9.29 -7.98
N ASP A 98 -12.78 9.16 -7.47
CA ASP A 98 -13.43 9.90 -6.39
C ASP A 98 -12.46 10.51 -5.37
N LEU A 99 -12.28 11.84 -5.39
CA LEU A 99 -11.45 12.59 -4.44
C LEU A 99 -12.35 13.49 -3.61
N LEU A 100 -12.36 13.27 -2.29
CA LEU A 100 -13.24 13.98 -1.34
C LEU A 100 -14.74 13.81 -1.63
N GLY A 101 -15.15 12.62 -2.10
CA GLY A 101 -16.56 12.27 -2.29
C GLY A 101 -17.19 12.82 -3.58
N GLU A 102 -16.38 13.33 -4.51
CA GLU A 102 -16.81 13.64 -5.86
C GLU A 102 -15.86 13.06 -6.92
N SER A 103 -16.46 12.45 -7.94
CA SER A 103 -15.80 12.12 -9.20
C SER A 103 -15.56 13.41 -9.98
N ASP A 104 -14.46 14.09 -9.68
CA ASP A 104 -14.09 15.34 -10.32
C ASP A 104 -12.94 15.15 -11.30
N ASP A 105 -13.24 15.26 -12.59
CA ASP A 105 -12.26 15.14 -13.66
C ASP A 105 -11.43 16.43 -13.88
N ARG A 106 -11.75 17.51 -13.14
CA ARG A 106 -11.01 18.77 -13.25
C ARG A 106 -9.59 18.63 -12.74
N THR A 107 -8.67 19.25 -13.48
CA THR A 107 -7.27 19.40 -13.05
C THR A 107 -7.15 20.36 -11.89
N ALA A 108 -6.02 20.30 -11.17
CA ALA A 108 -5.74 21.24 -10.10
C ALA A 108 -5.79 22.70 -10.60
N ALA A 109 -5.30 22.97 -11.82
CA ALA A 109 -5.34 24.31 -12.42
C ALA A 109 -6.77 24.81 -12.68
N GLN A 110 -7.66 23.94 -13.18
CA GLN A 110 -9.06 24.28 -13.39
C GLN A 110 -9.77 24.58 -12.05
N LEU A 111 -9.56 23.74 -11.04
CA LEU A 111 -10.10 23.96 -9.69
C LEU A 111 -9.65 25.29 -9.08
N ARG A 112 -8.39 25.69 -9.28
CA ARG A 112 -7.89 27.02 -8.85
C ARG A 112 -8.59 28.15 -9.59
N SER A 113 -8.70 28.05 -10.92
CA SER A 113 -9.37 29.07 -11.71
C SER A 113 -10.82 29.26 -11.29
N ASP A 114 -11.54 28.16 -11.05
CA ASP A 114 -12.93 28.17 -10.58
C ASP A 114 -13.02 28.79 -9.17
N SER A 115 -12.13 28.39 -8.27
CA SER A 115 -11.99 28.95 -6.92
C SER A 115 -11.80 30.47 -6.94
N GLU A 116 -10.95 30.98 -7.83
CA GLU A 116 -10.70 32.43 -7.96
C GLU A 116 -11.91 33.18 -8.53
N ARG A 117 -12.67 32.54 -9.43
CA ARG A 117 -13.93 33.12 -9.92
C ARG A 117 -14.94 33.25 -8.79
N SER A 118 -15.10 32.22 -7.95
CA SER A 118 -15.97 32.27 -6.77
C SER A 118 -15.54 33.33 -5.77
N ALA A 119 -14.23 33.43 -5.50
CA ALA A 119 -13.67 34.46 -4.61
C ALA A 119 -13.98 35.88 -5.13
N ARG A 120 -13.80 36.14 -6.43
CA ARG A 120 -14.15 37.44 -7.03
C ARG A 120 -15.64 37.76 -6.98
N ALA A 121 -16.50 36.75 -6.92
CA ALA A 121 -17.95 36.90 -6.76
C ALA A 121 -18.37 37.06 -5.28
N GLY A 122 -17.44 37.02 -4.33
CA GLY A 122 -17.73 37.03 -2.89
C GLY A 122 -18.28 35.71 -2.34
N ASP A 123 -18.25 34.63 -3.13
CA ASP A 123 -18.63 33.29 -2.69
C ASP A 123 -17.42 32.57 -2.08
N TRP A 124 -17.12 32.93 -0.83
CA TRP A 124 -15.98 32.39 -0.08
C TRP A 124 -16.13 30.90 0.23
N ASN A 125 -17.37 30.41 0.37
CA ASN A 125 -17.64 28.99 0.65
C ASN A 125 -17.18 28.13 -0.51
N THR A 126 -17.68 28.43 -1.72
CA THR A 126 -17.30 27.70 -2.94
C THR A 126 -15.82 27.91 -3.24
N ALA A 127 -15.30 29.13 -3.06
CA ALA A 127 -13.88 29.41 -3.26
C ALA A 127 -12.97 28.53 -2.37
N THR A 128 -13.31 28.39 -1.08
CA THR A 128 -12.57 27.58 -0.10
C THR A 128 -12.62 26.10 -0.46
N ILE A 129 -13.82 25.57 -0.77
CA ILE A 129 -14.00 24.16 -1.18
C ILE A 129 -13.15 23.85 -2.42
N LEU A 130 -13.24 24.67 -3.46
CA LEU A 130 -12.53 24.46 -4.71
C LEU A 130 -11.01 24.62 -4.55
N ARG A 131 -10.55 25.57 -3.72
CA ARG A 131 -9.11 25.75 -3.47
C ARG A 131 -8.51 24.54 -2.74
N TYR A 132 -9.20 24.01 -1.73
CA TYR A 132 -8.72 22.83 -1.03
C TYR A 132 -8.68 21.59 -1.96
N ARG A 133 -9.71 21.41 -2.78
CA ARG A 133 -9.71 20.37 -3.82
C ARG A 133 -8.56 20.55 -4.81
N ALA A 134 -8.23 21.79 -5.17
CA ALA A 134 -7.08 22.07 -6.01
C ALA A 134 -5.75 21.66 -5.34
N ILE A 135 -5.58 21.90 -4.04
CA ILE A 135 -4.41 21.43 -3.27
C ILE A 135 -4.32 19.92 -3.35
N ALA A 136 -5.39 19.21 -2.96
CA ALA A 136 -5.44 17.75 -2.95
C ALA A 136 -5.14 17.18 -4.35
N ARG A 137 -5.77 17.73 -5.38
CA ARG A 137 -5.56 17.33 -6.78
C ARG A 137 -4.13 17.62 -7.23
N SER A 138 -3.55 18.75 -6.84
CA SER A 138 -2.18 19.12 -7.20
C SER A 138 -1.16 18.18 -6.58
N LEU A 139 -1.38 17.74 -5.35
CA LEU A 139 -0.51 16.77 -4.68
C LEU A 139 -0.57 15.41 -5.37
N LEU A 140 -1.76 14.98 -5.79
CA LEU A 140 -1.97 13.73 -6.53
C LEU A 140 -1.40 13.80 -7.96
N GLU A 141 -1.61 14.89 -8.69
CA GLU A 141 -1.05 15.12 -10.02
C GLU A 141 0.49 15.13 -10.03
N ARG A 142 1.10 15.53 -8.91
CA ARG A 142 2.55 15.55 -8.70
C ARG A 142 3.10 14.27 -8.07
N ASP A 143 2.28 13.23 -7.90
CA ASP A 143 2.64 11.95 -7.28
C ASP A 143 3.24 12.10 -5.87
N LEU A 144 2.79 13.11 -5.12
CA LEU A 144 3.28 13.42 -3.77
C LEU A 144 2.50 12.66 -2.68
N ILE A 145 1.26 12.26 -2.98
CA ILE A 145 0.39 11.51 -2.09
C ILE A 145 -0.37 10.44 -2.90
N ASP A 146 -0.72 9.33 -2.25
CA ASP A 146 -1.57 8.25 -2.80
C ASP A 146 -2.75 7.98 -1.84
N PRO A 147 -3.72 8.91 -1.77
CA PRO A 147 -4.82 8.79 -0.83
C PRO A 147 -5.68 7.56 -1.14
N ALA A 148 -6.09 6.84 -0.10
CA ALA A 148 -7.03 5.74 -0.23
C ALA A 148 -8.36 6.22 -0.86
N PRO A 149 -9.10 5.34 -1.57
CA PRO A 149 -10.45 5.68 -2.04
C PRO A 149 -11.32 6.17 -0.87
N GLY A 150 -12.01 7.30 -1.04
CA GLY A 150 -12.80 7.91 0.04
C GLY A 150 -11.97 8.62 1.12
N ALA A 151 -10.69 8.94 0.85
CA ALA A 151 -9.86 9.73 1.75
C ALA A 151 -10.54 11.04 2.16
N THR A 152 -10.40 11.39 3.43
CA THR A 152 -10.96 12.62 4.00
C THR A 152 -9.96 13.78 3.84
N ALA A 153 -10.43 15.02 4.03
CA ALA A 153 -9.55 16.18 4.02
C ALA A 153 -8.44 16.06 5.08
N GLN A 154 -8.76 15.53 6.26
CA GLN A 154 -7.78 15.36 7.33
C GLN A 154 -6.75 14.27 7.00
N SER A 155 -7.13 13.19 6.31
CA SER A 155 -6.14 12.19 5.87
C SER A 155 -5.22 12.76 4.80
N ILE A 156 -5.76 13.49 3.83
CA ILE A 156 -4.97 14.17 2.79
C ILE A 156 -4.01 15.17 3.41
N ALA A 157 -4.45 15.98 4.38
CA ALA A 157 -3.58 16.92 5.08
C ALA A 157 -2.49 16.22 5.89
N ARG A 158 -2.76 15.04 6.46
CA ARG A 158 -1.76 14.24 7.18
C ARG A 158 -0.70 13.69 6.22
N ASP A 159 -1.13 13.14 5.10
CA ASP A 159 -0.22 12.58 4.08
C ASP A 159 0.64 13.71 3.49
N ALA A 160 0.04 14.85 3.18
CA ALA A 160 0.74 16.04 2.72
C ALA A 160 1.74 16.57 3.76
N ALA A 161 1.38 16.54 5.05
CA ALA A 161 2.25 16.98 6.14
C ALA A 161 3.47 16.06 6.33
N ALA A 162 3.39 14.79 5.95
CA ALA A 162 4.55 13.90 5.93
C ALA A 162 5.57 14.30 4.85
N VAL A 163 5.10 14.92 3.76
CA VAL A 163 5.92 15.43 2.65
C VAL A 163 6.42 16.85 2.93
N PHE A 164 5.58 17.71 3.51
CA PHE A 164 5.85 19.11 3.83
C PHE A 164 5.69 19.35 5.33
N ALA A 165 6.65 18.85 6.12
CA ALA A 165 6.58 18.89 7.58
C ALA A 165 6.45 20.32 8.14
N ASP A 166 7.08 21.29 7.48
CA ASP A 166 7.03 22.71 7.82
C ASP A 166 5.65 23.35 7.57
N GLU A 167 4.88 22.82 6.61
CA GLU A 167 3.53 23.28 6.29
C GLU A 167 2.44 22.48 7.03
N ALA A 168 2.80 21.51 7.88
CA ALA A 168 1.85 20.66 8.58
C ALA A 168 0.76 21.43 9.36
N PRO A 169 1.06 22.53 10.08
CA PRO A 169 0.02 23.33 10.72
C PRO A 169 -0.92 24.00 9.72
N ALA A 170 -0.41 24.49 8.60
CA ALA A 170 -1.19 25.14 7.56
C ALA A 170 -2.09 24.15 6.81
N LEU A 171 -1.56 22.98 6.45
CA LEU A 171 -2.32 21.88 5.86
C LEU A 171 -3.46 21.39 6.77
N ARG A 172 -3.23 21.34 8.08
CA ARG A 172 -4.27 21.00 9.05
C ARG A 172 -5.38 22.06 9.08
N ARG A 173 -5.02 23.35 9.14
CA ARG A 173 -6.01 24.45 9.08
C ARG A 173 -6.81 24.42 7.77
N ALA A 174 -6.15 24.13 6.66
CA ALA A 174 -6.78 23.99 5.35
C ALA A 174 -7.84 22.88 5.33
N ALA A 175 -7.53 21.70 5.89
CA ALA A 175 -8.50 20.61 6.00
C ALA A 175 -9.67 20.98 6.92
N VAL A 176 -9.40 21.59 8.07
CA VAL A 176 -10.46 22.05 8.99
C VAL A 176 -11.38 23.06 8.31
N ALA A 177 -10.84 24.05 7.60
CA ALA A 177 -11.63 25.03 6.85
C ALA A 177 -12.51 24.35 5.79
N PHE A 178 -11.97 23.34 5.09
CA PHE A 178 -12.75 22.56 4.14
C PHE A 178 -13.92 21.82 4.82
N ASP A 179 -13.67 21.11 5.91
CA ASP A 179 -14.70 20.34 6.60
C ASP A 179 -15.77 21.24 7.23
N ASP A 180 -15.34 22.35 7.84
CA ASP A 180 -16.20 23.36 8.44
C ASP A 180 -17.21 23.87 7.42
N VAL A 181 -16.76 24.18 6.19
CA VAL A 181 -17.61 24.70 5.12
C VAL A 181 -18.43 23.59 4.47
N ARG A 182 -17.80 22.47 4.10
CA ARG A 182 -18.42 21.43 3.27
C ARG A 182 -19.39 20.54 4.04
N TYR A 183 -19.08 20.25 5.30
CA TYR A 183 -19.82 19.27 6.11
C TYR A 183 -20.51 19.91 7.31
N LEU A 184 -19.92 20.94 7.93
CA LEU A 184 -20.50 21.57 9.12
C LEU A 184 -21.32 22.84 8.81
N GLY A 185 -21.37 23.27 7.55
CA GLY A 185 -22.16 24.42 7.09
C GLY A 185 -21.70 25.76 7.68
N ARG A 186 -20.47 25.84 8.19
CA ARG A 186 -19.90 27.09 8.72
C ARG A 186 -19.44 27.97 7.55
N PRO A 187 -19.80 29.26 7.52
CA PRO A 187 -19.39 30.13 6.44
C PRO A 187 -17.88 30.35 6.46
N ALA A 188 -17.26 30.24 5.28
CA ALA A 188 -15.90 30.71 5.05
C ALA A 188 -15.87 32.24 5.02
N THR A 189 -14.76 32.79 5.46
CA THR A 189 -14.46 34.22 5.30
C THR A 189 -13.39 34.44 4.24
N GLU A 190 -13.22 35.69 3.83
CA GLU A 190 -12.15 36.07 2.92
C GLU A 190 -10.77 35.71 3.49
N GLU A 191 -10.55 35.92 4.80
CA GLU A 191 -9.28 35.61 5.47
C GLU A 191 -8.98 34.11 5.42
N ILE A 192 -10.00 33.26 5.66
CA ILE A 192 -9.85 31.80 5.56
C ILE A 192 -9.46 31.39 4.14
N TYR A 193 -10.10 31.97 3.13
CA TYR A 193 -9.77 31.71 1.73
C TYR A 193 -8.36 32.17 1.38
N GLN A 194 -7.95 33.36 1.82
CA GLN A 194 -6.61 33.90 1.56
C GLN A 194 -5.51 33.06 2.21
N ASP A 195 -5.70 32.60 3.45
CA ASP A 195 -4.78 31.69 4.14
C ASP A 195 -4.61 30.36 3.39
N LEU A 196 -5.73 29.82 2.88
CA LEU A 196 -5.75 28.59 2.11
C LEU A 196 -5.05 28.77 0.75
N ALA A 197 -5.32 29.88 0.05
CA ALA A 197 -4.67 30.21 -1.22
C ALA A 197 -3.17 30.45 -1.06
N ALA A 198 -2.73 31.11 0.02
CA ALA A 198 -1.33 31.28 0.34
C ALA A 198 -0.64 29.94 0.60
N THR A 199 -1.33 29.01 1.27
CA THR A 199 -0.83 27.65 1.51
C THR A 199 -0.68 26.87 0.20
N ASP A 200 -1.67 26.91 -0.69
CA ASP A 200 -1.58 26.33 -2.04
C ASP A 200 -0.38 26.86 -2.83
N GLU A 201 -0.14 28.18 -2.79
CA GLU A 201 1.01 28.80 -3.46
C GLU A 201 2.36 28.32 -2.93
N ARG A 202 2.53 28.27 -1.60
CA ARG A 202 3.75 27.75 -0.97
C ARG A 202 4.00 26.29 -1.35
N LEU A 203 2.96 25.46 -1.31
CA LEU A 203 3.07 24.05 -1.72
C LEU A 203 3.41 23.90 -3.21
N ARG A 204 2.93 24.80 -4.07
CA ARG A 204 3.22 24.77 -5.51
C ARG A 204 4.68 25.10 -5.82
N THR A 205 5.23 26.09 -5.15
CA THR A 205 6.62 26.55 -5.39
C THR A 205 7.67 25.62 -4.78
N ARG A 206 7.29 24.82 -3.78
CA ARG A 206 8.15 23.77 -3.21
C ARG A 206 8.42 22.66 -4.24
N ARG A 207 9.63 22.65 -4.79
CA ARG A 207 10.18 21.45 -5.46
C ARG A 207 10.76 20.56 -4.37
N LEU A 208 10.35 19.28 -4.34
CA LEU A 208 11.06 18.31 -3.50
C LEU A 208 12.51 18.26 -3.97
N GLU A 209 13.45 18.63 -3.11
CA GLU A 209 14.85 18.34 -3.37
C GLU A 209 14.97 16.82 -3.42
N ALA A 210 15.38 16.32 -4.59
CA ALA A 210 15.72 14.91 -4.72
C ALA A 210 16.83 14.63 -3.72
N VAL A 211 16.61 13.66 -2.83
CA VAL A 211 17.67 13.13 -1.97
C VAL A 211 18.82 12.72 -2.90
N PRO A 212 20.02 13.31 -2.78
CA PRO A 212 21.14 12.92 -3.61
C PRO A 212 21.43 11.43 -3.38
N ALA A 213 21.52 10.69 -4.49
CA ALA A 213 21.76 9.26 -4.54
C ALA A 213 23.12 8.86 -3.94
#